data_AF-A0A7Z9MI44-F1
#
_entry.id   AF-A0A7Z9MI44-F1
#
_cell.length_a   1.000
_cell.length_b   1.000
_cell.length_c   1.000
_cell.angle_alpha   90.00
_cell.angle_beta   90.00
_cell.angle_gamma   90.00
#
_symmetry.space_group_name_H-M   'P 1'
#
loop_
_entity.id
_entity.type
_entity.pdbx_description
1 polymer ?
#
loop_
_entity_poly.entity_id
_entity_poly.type
_entity_poly.pdbx_seq_one_letter_code
_entity_poly.pdbx_strand_id
1 'polypeptide(L)' 'MTLNQWDDNILILELLNEPDFSEDTDSLILKLQSENETFPNVIIDLQNVSTLNSSNLGALIEIKKLLETKDKRMVI' A
#
# COMPACT_ATOMS: atom_id res chain seq x y z
N MET A 1 -3.73 -0.54 10.31
CA MET A 1 -2.88 -1.25 9.33
C MET A 1 -2.71 -2.71 9.69
N THR A 2 -3.41 -3.58 9.00
CA THR A 2 -3.11 -5.02 8.97
C THR A 2 -2.06 -5.27 7.88
N LEU A 3 -0.79 -5.05 8.22
CA LEU A 3 0.33 -5.51 7.39
C LEU A 3 0.51 -7.00 7.63
N ASN A 4 0.33 -7.76 6.57
CA ASN A 4 0.61 -9.18 6.59
C ASN A 4 1.88 -9.43 5.77
N GLN A 5 3.01 -9.57 6.48
CA GLN A 5 4.27 -9.98 5.86
C GLN A 5 4.18 -11.46 5.54
N TRP A 6 3.86 -11.77 4.29
CA TRP A 6 3.65 -13.15 3.84
C TRP A 6 4.97 -13.88 3.63
N ASP A 7 6.00 -13.17 3.14
CA ASP A 7 7.38 -13.63 3.00
C ASP A 7 8.33 -12.43 2.88
N ASP A 8 9.65 -12.60 2.94
CA ASP A 8 10.67 -11.54 2.85
C ASP A 8 10.50 -10.62 1.63
N ASN A 9 9.89 -11.12 0.55
CA ASN A 9 9.71 -10.38 -0.70
C ASN A 9 8.28 -9.90 -0.98
N ILE A 10 7.32 -10.25 -0.12
CA ILE A 10 5.89 -9.97 -0.33
C ILE A 10 5.24 -9.44 0.94
N LEU A 11 4.63 -8.27 0.80
CA LEU A 11 3.81 -7.63 1.80
C LEU A 11 2.37 -7.53 1.29
N ILE A 12 1.41 -7.96 2.09
CA ILE A 12 -0.02 -7.79 1.80
C ILE A 12 -0.56 -6.65 2.66
N LEU A 13 -1.17 -5.66 2.02
CA LEU A 13 -1.89 -4.56 2.64
C LEU A 13 -3.38 -4.83 2.52
N GLU A 14 -3.99 -5.27 3.62
CA GLU A 14 -5.42 -5.55 3.70
C GLU A 14 -6.16 -4.25 4.02
N LEU A 15 -6.81 -3.65 3.01
CA LEU A 15 -7.49 -2.37 3.16
C LEU A 15 -8.96 -2.55 3.57
N LEU A 16 -9.41 -1.63 4.43
CA LEU A 16 -10.80 -1.49 4.83
C LEU A 16 -11.39 -0.20 4.24
N ASN A 17 -12.67 0.06 4.50
CA ASN A 17 -13.31 1.31 4.10
C ASN A 17 -12.78 2.50 4.93
N GLU A 18 -13.22 3.70 4.58
CA GLU A 18 -12.91 4.89 5.38
C GLU A 18 -13.41 4.77 6.83
N PRO A 19 -12.68 5.32 7.81
CA PRO A 19 -11.45 6.13 7.66
C PRO A 19 -10.15 5.32 7.56
N ASP A 20 -10.20 4.01 7.84
CA ASP A 20 -9.03 3.14 7.95
C ASP A 20 -8.21 3.10 6.65
N PHE A 21 -8.88 3.16 5.49
CA PHE A 21 -8.22 3.24 4.19
C PHE A 21 -7.15 4.33 4.17
N SER A 22 -7.56 5.55 4.52
CA SER A 22 -6.69 6.73 4.44
C SER A 22 -5.50 6.58 5.39
N GLU A 23 -5.76 6.20 6.64
CA GLU A 23 -4.72 6.03 7.67
C GLU A 23 -3.67 4.97 7.26
N ASP A 24 -4.14 3.86 6.68
CA ASP A 24 -3.27 2.77 6.26
C ASP A 24 -2.46 3.13 5.03
N THR A 25 -3.06 3.80 4.04
CA THR A 25 -2.30 4.25 2.87
C THR A 25 -1.28 5.33 3.22
N ASP A 26 -1.63 6.30 4.07
CA ASP A 26 -0.71 7.37 4.49
C ASP A 26 0.49 6.79 5.24
N SER A 27 0.22 5.84 6.14
CA SER A 27 1.26 5.17 6.90
C SER A 27 2.19 4.32 6.02
N LEU A 28 1.68 3.69 4.95
CA LEU A 28 2.52 2.98 3.98
C LEU A 28 3.35 3.97 3.12
N ILE A 29 2.75 5.08 2.69
CA ILE A 29 3.43 6.12 1.92
C ILE A 29 4.63 6.67 2.72
N LEU A 30 4.44 6.98 4.00
CA LEU A 30 5.52 7.45 4.88
C LEU A 30 6.67 6.43 4.99
N LYS A 31 6.35 5.14 5.07
CA LYS A 31 7.36 4.06 5.07
C LYS A 31 8.10 3.99 3.74
N LEU A 32 7.39 4.08 2.61
CA LEU A 32 8.00 4.06 1.28
C LEU A 32 8.88 5.29 1.01
N GLN A 33 8.55 6.45 1.57
CA GLN A 33 9.37 7.65 1.45
C GLN A 33 10.67 7.58 2.27
N SER A 34 10.79 6.65 3.23
CA SER A 34 12.02 6.47 3.99
C SER A 34 13.13 5.86 3.11
N GLU A 35 14.32 6.47 3.13
CA GLU A 35 15.42 6.17 2.19
C GLU A 35 16.17 4.86 2.48
N ASN A 36 16.10 4.34 3.70
CA ASN A 36 17.05 3.34 4.20
C ASN A 36 16.56 1.88 4.23
N GLU A 37 15.36 1.58 3.72
CA GLU A 37 14.80 0.22 3.76
C GLU A 37 14.60 -0.37 2.36
N THR A 38 15.13 -1.58 2.19
CA THR A 38 14.72 -2.49 1.12
C THR A 38 13.26 -2.86 1.33
N PHE A 39 12.41 -2.57 0.35
CA PHE A 39 10.98 -2.83 0.44
C PHE A 39 10.57 -4.12 -0.31
N PRO A 40 9.60 -4.91 0.19
CA PRO A 40 9.01 -6.02 -0.58
C PRO A 40 8.10 -5.53 -1.71
N ASN A 41 7.67 -6.44 -2.58
CA ASN A 41 6.53 -6.18 -3.47
C ASN A 41 5.25 -6.12 -2.63
N VAL A 42 4.28 -5.33 -3.08
CA VAL A 42 3.04 -5.09 -2.32
C VAL A 42 1.83 -5.64 -3.05
N ILE A 43 1.02 -6.43 -2.35
CA ILE A 43 -0.32 -6.85 -2.78
C ILE A 43 -1.33 -5.99 -2.00
N ILE A 44 -2.23 -5.33 -2.73
CA ILE A 44 -3.31 -4.52 -2.15
C ILE A 44 -4.57 -5.38 -2.13
N ASP A 45 -4.95 -5.87 -0.97
CA ASP A 45 -6.20 -6.61 -0.81
C ASP A 45 -7.37 -5.62 -0.59
N LEU A 46 -8.22 -5.52 -1.61
CA LEU A 46 -9.43 -4.69 -1.62
C LEU A 46 -10.72 -5.48 -1.32
N GLN A 47 -10.65 -6.75 -0.91
CA GLN A 47 -11.84 -7.59 -0.71
C GLN A 47 -12.85 -7.00 0.28
N ASN A 48 -12.39 -6.21 1.25
CA ASN A 48 -13.22 -5.57 2.26
C ASN A 48 -13.48 -4.07 1.98
N VAL A 49 -13.12 -3.58 0.79
CA VAL A 49 -13.36 -2.20 0.35
C VAL A 49 -14.60 -2.16 -0.55
N SER A 50 -15.65 -1.47 -0.10
CA SER A 50 -16.94 -1.39 -0.79
C SER A 50 -16.97 -0.29 -1.85
N THR A 51 -16.24 0.80 -1.63
CA THR A 51 -16.23 1.96 -2.53
C THR A 51 -14.85 2.60 -2.58
N LEU A 52 -14.43 3.02 -3.77
CA LEU A 52 -13.24 3.85 -3.98
C LEU A 52 -13.64 5.23 -4.45
N ASN A 53 -13.12 6.26 -3.81
CA ASN A 53 -13.23 7.64 -4.24
C ASN A 53 -11.92 8.14 -4.88
N SER A 54 -11.89 9.40 -5.32
CA SER A 54 -10.72 10.00 -5.95
C SER A 54 -9.49 10.06 -5.05
N SER A 55 -9.68 10.26 -3.75
CA SER A 55 -8.59 10.31 -2.77
C SER A 55 -7.99 8.92 -2.57
N ASN A 56 -8.82 7.88 -2.47
CA ASN A 56 -8.34 6.49 -2.40
C ASN A 56 -7.51 6.11 -3.62
N LEU A 57 -8.00 6.45 -4.82
CA LEU A 57 -7.26 6.22 -6.06
C LEU A 57 -5.95 7.02 -6.11
N GLY A 58 -5.97 8.26 -5.61
CA GLY A 58 -4.77 9.09 -5.49
C GLY A 58 -3.70 8.42 -4.64
N ALA A 59 -4.05 7.93 -3.46
CA ALA A 59 -3.14 7.24 -2.55
C ALA A 59 -2.57 5.95 -3.17
N LEU A 60 -3.40 5.13 -3.83
CA LEU A 60 -2.93 3.92 -4.52
C LEU A 60 -1.97 4.23 -5.69
N ILE A 61 -2.22 5.30 -6.45
CA ILE A 61 -1.32 5.75 -7.52
C ILE A 61 0.02 6.23 -6.94
N GLU A 62 0.00 6.92 -5.81
CA GLU A 62 1.20 7.36 -5.12
C GLU A 62 2.03 6.17 -4.62
N ILE A 63 1.41 5.21 -3.93
CA ILE A 63 2.04 3.96 -3.49
C ILE A 63 2.70 3.24 -4.67
N LYS A 64 1.97 3.08 -5.79
CA LYS A 64 2.50 2.45 -7.00
C LYS A 64 3.77 3.14 -7.50
N LYS A 65 3.74 4.47 -7.63
CA LYS A 65 4.89 5.24 -8.11
C LYS A 65 6.09 5.12 -7.18
N LEU A 66 5.87 5.18 -5.86
CA LEU A 66 6.94 5.05 -4.86
C LEU A 66 7.56 3.64 -4.85
N LEU A 67 6.77 2.60 -5.12
CA LEU A 67 7.30 1.24 -5.30
C LEU A 67 8.12 1.12 -6.59
N GLU A 68 7.66 1.72 -7.69
CA GLU A 68 8.38 1.73 -8.97
C GLU A 68 9.76 2.40 -8.86
N THR A 69 9.91 3.47 -8.07
CA THR A 69 11.25 4.09 -7.84
C THR A 69 12.22 3.19 -7.10
N LYS A 70 11.73 2.15 -6.42
CA LYS A 70 12.51 1.14 -5.69
C LYS A 70 12.61 -0.20 -6.44
N ASP A 71 12.22 -0.25 -7.72
CA ASP A 71 12.14 -1.47 -8.54
C ASP A 71 11.24 -2.56 -7.91
N LYS A 72 10.15 -2.12 -7.26
CA LYS A 72 9.13 -2.99 -6.65
C LYS A 72 7.80 -2.86 -7.38
N ARG A 73 6.98 -3.91 -7.26
CA ARG A 73 5.68 -3.98 -7.92
C ARG A 73 4.54 -3.89 -6.92
N MET A 74 3.47 -3.23 -7.36
CA MET A 74 2.16 -3.23 -6.72
C MET A 74 1.21 -4.11 -7.54
N VAL A 75 0.52 -5.03 -6.88
CA VAL A 75 -0.54 -5.86 -7.45
C VAL A 75 -1.81 -5.64 -6.64
N ILE A 76 -2.97 -5.72 -7.28
CA ILE A 76 -4.29 -5.73 -6.64
C ILE A 76 -4.85 -7.15 -6.82
#